data_AF-W9JMV3-F1
#
_entry.id   AF-W9JMV3-F1
#
_cell.length_a   1.000
_cell.length_b   1.000
_cell.length_c   1.000
_cell.angle_alpha   90.00
_cell.angle_beta   90.00
_cell.angle_gamma   90.00
#
_symmetry.space_group_name_H-M   'P 1'
#
loop_
_entity.id
_entity.type
_entity.pdbx_description
1 polymer ?
#
loop_
_entity_poly.entity_id
_entity_poly.type
_entity_poly.pdbx_seq_one_letter_code
_entity_poly.pdbx_strand_id
1 'polypeptide(L)'
;MVPSLITPPPSRSGEATPAKDACLNPVNGAGTEGHWIKLPEALFSSIMAVEPEVNPLYKTSKALSDEWLKTALRMNDKTATIWSRLDIAYMSAICAPHADLETLKLMNDWNGWVFAFDDPFDEGTFANDPIKAAEEVIYTLATLDNIHPVVSPDENPLRHTLQSCWMRFRERSSPSLQYRWKKHLTMYCVGVLQQVGVQHRATRPTIEEYMDMRAGCVGAYPCIGLMEFAEGIDIPQYVMDHPSMQAISRITCDLVTL
;
A
#
# COMPACT_ATOMS: atom_id res chain seq x y z
N MET A 1 20.04 25.49 25.37
CA MET A 1 18.70 25.78 24.81
C MET A 1 17.95 24.47 24.77
N VAL A 2 16.91 24.34 25.58
CA VAL A 2 16.05 23.14 25.62
C VAL A 2 15.05 23.26 24.47
N PRO A 3 14.83 22.23 23.63
CA PRO A 3 13.84 22.30 22.56
C PRO A 3 12.43 22.33 23.17
N SER A 4 11.64 23.33 22.78
CA SER A 4 10.25 23.46 23.21
C SER A 4 9.43 22.33 22.58
N LEU A 5 8.88 21.44 23.42
CA LEU A 5 7.93 20.42 23.01
C LEU A 5 6.68 21.11 22.45
N ILE A 6 6.33 20.78 21.20
CA ILE A 6 5.08 21.21 20.58
C ILE A 6 3.95 20.43 21.27
N THR A 7 3.22 21.06 22.18
CA THR A 7 2.01 20.51 22.76
C THR A 7 0.85 20.65 21.76
N PRO A 8 0.15 19.56 21.39
CA PRO A 8 -1.02 19.65 20.54
C PRO A 8 -2.17 20.40 21.25
N PRO A 9 -3.04 21.11 20.51
CA PRO A 9 -4.17 21.81 21.10
C PRO A 9 -5.17 20.82 21.72
N PRO A 10 -5.90 21.24 22.78
CA PRO A 10 -6.89 20.39 23.42
C PRO A 10 -8.01 20.00 22.44
N SER A 11 -8.43 18.74 22.49
CA SER A 11 -9.51 18.18 21.69
C SER A 11 -10.78 19.03 21.82
N ARG A 12 -11.28 19.57 20.72
CA ARG A 12 -12.63 20.14 20.68
C ARG A 12 -13.63 18.99 20.84
N SER A 13 -14.26 18.90 22.00
CA SER A 13 -15.45 18.08 22.22
C SER A 13 -16.62 18.69 21.45
N GLY A 14 -16.69 18.44 20.14
CA GLY A 14 -17.90 18.64 19.36
C GLY A 14 -18.78 17.40 19.51
N GLU A 15 -20.00 17.56 20.01
CA GLU A 15 -21.03 16.51 19.96
C GLU A 15 -21.39 16.24 18.49
N ALA A 16 -20.64 15.36 17.84
CA ALA A 16 -21.05 14.77 16.58
C ALA A 16 -22.15 13.74 16.90
N THR A 17 -23.38 14.05 16.53
CA THR A 17 -24.48 13.08 16.58
C THR A 17 -24.15 12.00 15.54
N PRO A 18 -24.03 10.71 15.90
CA PRO A 18 -23.64 9.69 14.94
C PRO A 18 -24.76 9.53 13.90
N ALA A 19 -24.36 9.51 12.63
CA ALA A 19 -25.25 9.12 11.54
C ALA A 19 -25.73 7.69 11.82
N LYS A 20 -27.01 7.56 12.15
CA LYS A 20 -27.68 6.26 12.20
C LYS A 20 -27.74 5.70 10.79
N ASP A 21 -27.43 4.41 10.69
CA ASP A 21 -27.77 3.53 9.57
C ASP A 21 -26.89 3.61 8.32
N ALA A 22 -25.63 3.19 8.45
CA ALA A 22 -24.97 2.43 7.39
C ALA A 22 -23.96 1.44 8.02
N CYS A 23 -24.16 0.14 7.79
CA CYS A 23 -23.21 -0.95 8.07
C CYS A 23 -23.19 -1.64 9.45
N LEU A 24 -24.15 -1.42 10.35
CA LEU A 24 -24.28 -2.23 11.57
C LEU A 24 -25.53 -3.12 11.55
N ASN A 25 -25.59 -4.07 10.62
CA ASN A 25 -26.48 -5.22 10.83
C ASN A 25 -25.70 -6.25 11.66
N PRO A 26 -26.14 -6.59 12.90
CA PRO A 26 -25.53 -7.68 13.64
C PRO A 26 -25.65 -8.96 12.82
N VAL A 27 -24.53 -9.63 12.60
CA VAL A 27 -24.51 -10.99 12.06
C VAL A 27 -25.16 -11.89 13.11
N ASN A 28 -26.46 -12.14 12.96
CA ASN A 28 -27.16 -13.16 13.74
C ASN A 28 -26.73 -14.55 13.22
N GLY A 29 -25.52 -14.95 13.59
CA GLY A 29 -24.99 -16.29 13.35
C GLY A 29 -25.58 -17.27 14.37
N ALA A 30 -26.74 -17.83 14.06
CA ALA A 30 -27.15 -19.08 14.69
C ALA A 30 -26.26 -20.20 14.11
N GLY A 31 -25.31 -20.69 14.92
CA GLY A 31 -24.67 -21.99 14.70
C GLY A 31 -23.25 -21.99 14.13
N THR A 32 -22.29 -21.35 14.81
CA THR A 32 -20.91 -21.83 14.95
C THR A 32 -20.32 -21.22 16.23
N GLU A 33 -19.61 -22.00 17.04
CA GLU A 33 -18.85 -21.52 18.20
C GLU A 33 -17.64 -20.68 17.72
N GLY A 34 -17.91 -19.48 17.20
CA GLY A 34 -16.88 -18.51 16.84
C GLY A 34 -16.55 -17.62 18.04
N HIS A 35 -15.27 -17.51 18.39
CA HIS A 35 -14.80 -16.45 19.27
C HIS A 35 -14.73 -15.14 18.46
N TRP A 36 -15.50 -14.14 18.88
CA TRP A 36 -15.51 -12.81 18.25
C TRP A 36 -14.83 -11.79 19.16
N ILE A 37 -14.01 -10.92 18.58
CA ILE A 37 -13.41 -9.78 19.27
C ILE A 37 -14.05 -8.50 18.71
N LYS A 38 -14.75 -7.73 19.54
CA LYS A 38 -15.20 -6.38 19.18
C LYS A 38 -14.04 -5.42 19.40
N LEU A 39 -13.54 -4.81 18.31
CA LEU A 39 -12.56 -3.75 18.42
C LEU A 39 -13.16 -2.52 19.13
N PRO A 40 -12.43 -1.85 20.04
CA PRO A 40 -12.89 -0.62 20.68
C PRO A 40 -13.20 0.47 19.65
N GLU A 41 -14.29 1.21 19.85
CA GLU A 41 -14.67 2.34 18.96
C GLU A 41 -13.62 3.46 18.96
N ALA A 42 -12.81 3.56 20.02
CA ALA A 42 -11.71 4.52 20.16
C ALA A 42 -10.32 3.95 19.80
N LEU A 43 -10.25 2.86 19.01
CA LEU A 43 -8.99 2.23 18.61
C LEU A 43 -8.04 3.25 17.94
N PHE A 44 -8.58 4.18 17.16
CA PHE A 44 -7.87 5.29 16.53
C PHE A 44 -8.25 6.61 17.21
N SER A 45 -7.68 6.89 18.38
CA SER A 45 -8.00 8.09 19.19
C SER A 45 -6.89 9.17 19.20
N SER A 46 -6.09 9.25 18.13
CA SER A 46 -4.93 10.14 18.05
C SER A 46 -4.85 10.89 16.70
N ILE A 47 -3.65 11.17 16.18
CA ILE A 47 -3.43 11.82 14.87
C ILE A 47 -4.14 11.10 13.71
N MET A 48 -4.48 9.81 13.88
CA MET A 48 -5.21 9.01 12.91
C MET A 48 -6.75 9.21 12.97
N ALA A 49 -7.25 10.00 13.92
CA ALA A 49 -8.68 10.29 14.07
C ALA A 49 -9.14 11.52 13.26
N VAL A 50 -8.22 12.16 12.53
CA VAL A 50 -8.52 13.34 11.73
C VAL A 50 -9.23 12.89 10.46
N GLU A 51 -10.38 13.51 10.17
CA GLU A 51 -11.09 13.30 8.90
C GLU A 51 -10.14 13.64 7.74
N PRO A 52 -9.86 12.70 6.83
CA PRO A 52 -8.91 12.95 5.76
C PRO A 52 -9.50 13.91 4.73
N GLU A 53 -8.65 14.78 4.19
CA GLU A 53 -9.00 15.48 2.95
C GLU A 53 -9.02 14.47 1.79
N VAL A 54 -10.08 14.49 1.00
CA VAL A 54 -10.25 13.56 -0.12
C VAL A 54 -10.02 14.31 -1.42
N ASN A 55 -9.14 13.79 -2.29
CA ASN A 55 -8.91 14.37 -3.59
C ASN A 55 -10.22 14.51 -4.41
N PRO A 56 -10.55 15.69 -4.95
CA PRO A 56 -11.80 15.92 -5.68
C PRO A 56 -11.94 15.07 -6.95
N LEU A 57 -10.84 14.56 -7.49
CA LEU A 57 -10.78 13.70 -8.68
C LEU A 57 -10.94 12.21 -8.35
N TYR A 58 -11.14 11.85 -7.07
CA TYR A 58 -11.27 10.47 -6.59
C TYR A 58 -12.21 9.62 -7.46
N LYS A 59 -13.45 10.05 -7.69
CA LYS A 59 -14.43 9.27 -8.46
C LYS A 59 -14.00 9.04 -9.91
N THR A 60 -13.43 10.06 -10.54
CA THR A 60 -12.93 9.97 -11.91
C THR A 60 -11.74 9.02 -11.99
N SER A 61 -10.77 9.19 -11.09
CA SER A 61 -9.59 8.34 -11.03
C SER A 61 -9.95 6.88 -10.72
N LYS A 62 -10.91 6.66 -9.81
CA LYS A 62 -11.46 5.33 -9.51
C LYS A 62 -12.02 4.65 -10.76
N ALA A 63 -12.90 5.31 -11.50
CA ALA A 63 -13.51 4.71 -12.69
C ALA A 63 -12.44 4.30 -13.73
N LEU A 64 -11.46 5.17 -13.97
CA LEU A 64 -10.37 4.91 -14.91
C LEU A 64 -9.42 3.79 -14.45
N SER A 65 -9.14 3.71 -13.15
CA SER A 65 -8.28 2.65 -12.59
C SER A 65 -9.00 1.32 -12.50
N ASP A 66 -10.27 1.27 -12.07
CA ASP A 66 -11.06 0.04 -12.02
C ASP A 66 -11.16 -0.60 -13.43
N GLU A 67 -11.45 0.21 -14.46
CA GLU A 67 -11.52 -0.26 -15.85
C GLU A 67 -10.16 -0.78 -16.35
N TRP A 68 -9.11 -0.01 -16.11
CA TRP A 68 -7.77 -0.37 -16.54
C TRP A 68 -7.26 -1.62 -15.83
N LEU A 69 -7.38 -1.70 -14.50
CA LEU A 69 -6.95 -2.86 -13.70
C LEU A 69 -7.72 -4.12 -14.09
N LYS A 70 -9.03 -4.03 -14.33
CA LYS A 70 -9.83 -5.17 -14.81
C LYS A 70 -9.21 -5.79 -16.07
N THR A 71 -8.78 -4.94 -17.01
CA THR A 71 -8.19 -5.39 -18.28
C THR A 71 -6.75 -5.85 -18.09
N ALA A 72 -5.92 -5.05 -17.45
CA ALA A 72 -4.48 -5.28 -17.26
C ALA A 72 -4.20 -6.56 -16.46
N LEU A 73 -5.01 -6.82 -15.42
CA LEU A 73 -4.90 -7.99 -14.54
C LEU A 73 -5.81 -9.15 -14.97
N ARG A 74 -6.50 -9.04 -16.11
CA ARG A 74 -7.39 -10.09 -16.66
C ARG A 74 -8.44 -10.55 -15.65
N MET A 75 -9.02 -9.62 -14.91
CA MET A 75 -10.03 -9.93 -13.90
C MET A 75 -11.34 -10.36 -14.55
N ASN A 76 -11.95 -11.41 -14.01
CA ASN A 76 -13.35 -11.71 -14.29
C ASN A 76 -14.27 -10.70 -13.59
N ASP A 77 -15.54 -10.67 -13.97
CA ASP A 77 -16.52 -9.71 -13.44
C ASP A 77 -16.73 -9.81 -11.92
N LYS A 78 -16.61 -11.03 -11.36
CA LYS A 78 -16.74 -11.24 -9.91
C LYS A 78 -15.58 -10.58 -9.18
N THR A 79 -14.34 -10.82 -9.59
CA THR A 79 -13.15 -10.19 -9.02
C THR A 79 -13.20 -8.68 -9.17
N ALA A 80 -13.53 -8.18 -10.37
CA ALA A 80 -13.66 -6.74 -10.61
C ALA A 80 -14.71 -6.07 -9.71
N THR A 81 -15.84 -6.76 -9.44
CA THR A 81 -16.88 -6.25 -8.52
C THR A 81 -16.38 -6.18 -7.09
N ILE A 82 -15.63 -7.19 -6.62
CA ILE A 82 -15.01 -7.18 -5.28
C ILE A 82 -14.03 -6.01 -5.18
N TRP A 83 -13.15 -5.86 -6.18
CA TRP A 83 -12.13 -4.81 -6.21
C TRP A 83 -12.72 -3.40 -6.26
N SER A 84 -13.78 -3.21 -7.05
CA SER A 84 -14.46 -1.92 -7.08
C SER A 84 -15.05 -1.55 -5.70
N ARG A 85 -15.45 -2.55 -4.89
CA ARG A 85 -15.95 -2.35 -3.51
C ARG A 85 -14.84 -2.21 -2.46
N LEU A 86 -13.67 -2.80 -2.68
CA LEU A 86 -12.49 -2.59 -1.82
C LEU A 86 -12.03 -1.13 -1.84
N ASP A 87 -12.29 -0.45 -2.96
CA ASP A 87 -12.11 0.99 -3.10
C ASP A 87 -10.68 1.47 -2.81
N ILE A 88 -9.72 0.81 -3.45
CA ILE A 88 -8.30 1.16 -3.45
C ILE A 88 -8.09 2.62 -3.86
N ALA A 89 -8.98 3.16 -4.71
CA ALA A 89 -8.92 4.53 -5.16
C ALA A 89 -9.17 5.55 -4.03
N TYR A 90 -9.99 5.20 -3.03
CA TYR A 90 -10.19 6.07 -1.88
C TYR A 90 -8.92 6.19 -1.05
N MET A 91 -8.20 5.06 -0.85
CA MET A 91 -6.91 5.05 -0.15
C MET A 91 -5.89 6.00 -0.80
N SER A 92 -5.74 5.97 -2.13
CA SER A 92 -4.81 6.92 -2.77
C SER A 92 -5.33 8.36 -2.72
N ALA A 93 -6.64 8.57 -2.78
CA ALA A 93 -7.23 9.91 -2.77
C ALA A 93 -7.03 10.65 -1.44
N ILE A 94 -7.00 9.92 -0.32
CA ILE A 94 -6.69 10.49 1.00
C ILE A 94 -5.18 10.64 1.24
N CYS A 95 -4.37 9.81 0.59
CA CYS A 95 -2.91 9.92 0.63
C CYS A 95 -2.37 11.06 -0.24
N ALA A 96 -3.09 11.43 -1.31
CA ALA A 96 -2.69 12.44 -2.27
C ALA A 96 -3.85 13.42 -2.56
N PRO A 97 -4.30 14.19 -1.56
CA PRO A 97 -5.49 15.04 -1.66
C PRO A 97 -5.38 16.12 -2.74
N HIS A 98 -4.15 16.52 -3.11
CA HIS A 98 -3.89 17.62 -4.04
C HIS A 98 -3.30 17.17 -5.39
N ALA A 99 -3.06 15.86 -5.57
CA ALA A 99 -2.48 15.35 -6.81
C ALA A 99 -3.40 15.56 -8.02
N ASP A 100 -2.79 15.76 -9.20
CA ASP A 100 -3.53 15.75 -10.45
C ASP A 100 -4.07 14.35 -10.81
N LEU A 101 -4.95 14.31 -11.80
CA LEU A 101 -5.66 13.09 -12.20
C LEU A 101 -4.70 11.96 -12.59
N GLU A 102 -3.66 12.28 -13.36
CA GLU A 102 -2.71 11.28 -13.86
C GLU A 102 -1.86 10.70 -12.73
N THR A 103 -1.40 11.54 -11.80
CA THR A 103 -0.66 11.12 -10.62
C THR A 103 -1.52 10.27 -9.70
N LEU A 104 -2.75 10.71 -9.41
CA LEU A 104 -3.68 9.95 -8.60
C LEU A 104 -4.03 8.60 -9.25
N LYS A 105 -4.23 8.58 -10.58
CA LYS A 105 -4.49 7.34 -11.32
C LYS A 105 -3.29 6.40 -11.26
N LEU A 106 -2.06 6.91 -11.39
CA LEU A 106 -0.86 6.09 -11.25
C LEU A 106 -0.78 5.45 -9.87
N MET A 107 -1.05 6.22 -8.81
CA MET A 107 -1.07 5.69 -7.44
C MET A 107 -2.14 4.60 -7.28
N ASN A 108 -3.34 4.81 -7.82
CA ASN A 108 -4.41 3.80 -7.81
C ASN A 108 -4.02 2.52 -8.55
N ASP A 109 -3.47 2.66 -9.75
CA ASP A 109 -3.04 1.54 -10.58
C ASP A 109 -1.91 0.74 -9.91
N TRP A 110 -0.95 1.44 -9.31
CA TRP A 110 0.15 0.82 -8.57
C TRP A 110 -0.35 0.13 -7.29
N ASN A 111 -1.23 0.77 -6.51
CA ASN A 111 -1.84 0.13 -5.35
C ASN A 111 -2.64 -1.12 -5.76
N GLY A 112 -3.37 -1.05 -6.87
CA GLY A 112 -4.01 -2.22 -7.47
C GLY A 112 -3.02 -3.32 -7.80
N TRP A 113 -1.85 -2.99 -8.35
CA TRP A 113 -0.79 -3.98 -8.54
C TRP A 113 -0.29 -4.58 -7.23
N VAL A 114 -0.09 -3.78 -6.17
CA VAL A 114 0.38 -4.27 -4.86
C VAL A 114 -0.56 -5.34 -4.31
N PHE A 115 -1.87 -5.09 -4.30
CA PHE A 115 -2.86 -6.07 -3.83
C PHE A 115 -2.84 -7.36 -4.66
N ALA A 116 -2.83 -7.25 -6.00
CA ALA A 116 -2.77 -8.45 -6.85
C ALA A 116 -1.43 -9.19 -6.73
N PHE A 117 -0.34 -8.49 -6.43
CA PHE A 117 0.98 -9.08 -6.23
C PHE A 117 1.08 -9.80 -4.89
N ASP A 118 0.47 -9.29 -3.81
CA ASP A 118 0.61 -9.82 -2.45
C ASP A 118 -0.24 -11.08 -2.22
N ASP A 119 -1.48 -11.12 -2.73
CA ASP A 119 -2.43 -12.23 -2.53
C ASP A 119 -1.81 -13.64 -2.79
N PRO A 120 -1.02 -13.86 -3.87
CA PRO A 120 -0.40 -15.17 -4.13
C PRO A 120 0.70 -15.58 -3.13
N PHE A 121 1.33 -14.62 -2.45
CA PHE A 121 2.35 -14.87 -1.42
C PHE A 121 1.72 -15.12 -0.05
N ASP A 122 0.52 -14.58 0.21
CA ASP A 122 -0.19 -14.76 1.47
C ASP A 122 -1.04 -16.02 1.50
N GLU A 123 -1.92 -16.19 0.51
CA GLU A 123 -2.93 -17.26 0.51
C GLU A 123 -2.83 -18.17 -0.73
N GLY A 124 -1.92 -17.86 -1.65
CA GLY A 124 -1.86 -18.51 -2.96
C GLY A 124 -0.70 -19.46 -3.17
N THR A 125 -0.31 -19.57 -4.44
CA THR A 125 0.63 -20.56 -4.95
C THR A 125 2.07 -20.37 -4.45
N PHE A 126 2.42 -19.17 -3.96
CA PHE A 126 3.78 -18.86 -3.50
C PHE A 126 3.93 -18.99 -1.99
N ALA A 127 2.83 -18.92 -1.22
CA ALA A 127 2.84 -19.04 0.24
C ALA A 127 3.58 -20.29 0.73
N ASN A 128 3.51 -21.39 -0.03
CA ASN A 128 4.13 -22.67 0.31
C ASN A 128 5.28 -23.09 -0.62
N ASP A 129 5.78 -22.19 -1.48
CA ASP A 129 6.84 -22.49 -2.45
C ASP A 129 7.86 -21.34 -2.51
N PRO A 130 8.86 -21.31 -1.61
CA PRO A 130 9.85 -20.24 -1.53
C PRO A 130 10.68 -20.07 -2.81
N ILE A 131 10.87 -21.14 -3.58
CA ILE A 131 11.65 -21.08 -4.82
C ILE A 131 10.83 -20.33 -5.88
N LYS A 132 9.57 -20.71 -6.10
CA LYS A 132 8.69 -19.99 -7.03
C LYS A 132 8.46 -18.55 -6.59
N ALA A 133 8.31 -18.31 -5.28
CA ALA A 133 8.19 -16.97 -4.73
C ALA A 133 9.41 -16.10 -5.12
N ALA A 134 10.62 -16.63 -4.92
CA ALA A 134 11.86 -15.93 -5.27
C ALA A 134 11.98 -15.68 -6.78
N GLU A 135 11.63 -16.66 -7.62
CA GLU A 135 11.58 -16.49 -9.08
C GLU A 135 10.63 -15.35 -9.48
N GLU A 136 9.42 -15.32 -8.92
CA GLU A 136 8.44 -14.26 -9.21
C GLU A 136 8.97 -12.88 -8.85
N VAL A 137 9.61 -12.74 -7.68
CA VAL A 137 10.23 -11.48 -7.26
C VAL A 137 11.35 -11.04 -8.21
N ILE A 138 12.25 -11.95 -8.59
CA ILE A 138 13.36 -11.64 -9.49
C ILE A 138 12.82 -11.15 -10.84
N TYR A 139 11.89 -11.87 -11.44
CA TYR A 139 11.33 -11.49 -12.74
C TYR A 139 10.48 -10.22 -12.68
N THR A 140 9.75 -10.00 -11.58
CA THR A 140 9.00 -8.77 -11.35
C THR A 140 9.93 -7.56 -11.29
N LEU A 141 10.99 -7.61 -10.48
CA LEU A 141 11.93 -6.50 -10.34
C LEU A 141 12.71 -6.22 -11.63
N ALA A 142 12.98 -7.24 -12.45
CA ALA A 142 13.64 -7.07 -13.75
C ALA A 142 12.85 -6.15 -14.69
N THR A 143 11.52 -6.09 -14.59
CA THR A 143 10.68 -5.22 -15.43
C THR A 143 10.91 -3.72 -15.21
N LEU A 144 11.55 -3.37 -14.10
CA LEU A 144 11.90 -1.99 -13.77
C LEU A 144 13.16 -1.53 -14.53
N ASP A 145 13.89 -2.42 -15.21
CA ASP A 145 14.98 -2.01 -16.09
C ASP A 145 14.44 -1.32 -17.36
N ASN A 146 15.05 -0.22 -17.76
CA ASN A 146 14.65 0.57 -18.91
C ASN A 146 14.88 -0.16 -20.24
N ILE A 147 15.75 -1.16 -20.26
CA ILE A 147 16.00 -2.00 -21.43
C ILE A 147 15.15 -3.28 -21.45
N HIS A 148 14.34 -3.52 -20.41
CA HIS A 148 13.48 -4.70 -20.37
C HIS A 148 12.41 -4.60 -21.46
N PRO A 149 12.16 -5.66 -22.26
CA PRO A 149 11.09 -5.68 -23.24
C PRO A 149 9.73 -5.40 -22.61
N VAL A 150 8.80 -4.82 -23.37
CA VAL A 150 7.43 -4.62 -22.89
C VAL A 150 6.77 -5.99 -22.70
N VAL A 151 6.30 -6.27 -21.49
CA VAL A 151 5.59 -7.50 -21.12
C VAL A 151 4.15 -7.38 -21.59
N SER A 152 3.67 -8.38 -22.31
CA SER A 152 2.26 -8.44 -22.71
C SER A 152 1.37 -8.83 -21.51
N PRO A 153 0.16 -8.25 -21.38
CA PRO A 153 -0.80 -8.69 -20.37
C PRO A 153 -1.31 -10.12 -20.61
N ASP A 154 -1.12 -10.70 -21.82
CA ASP A 154 -1.41 -12.12 -22.07
C ASP A 154 -0.29 -13.04 -21.55
N GLU A 155 0.94 -12.54 -21.47
CA GLU A 155 2.11 -13.30 -20.99
C GLU A 155 2.15 -13.29 -19.47
N ASN A 156 2.09 -12.11 -18.86
CA ASN A 156 2.06 -11.97 -17.42
C ASN A 156 1.33 -10.68 -17.01
N PRO A 157 0.05 -10.77 -16.60
CA PRO A 157 -0.76 -9.62 -16.20
C PRO A 157 -0.14 -8.78 -15.07
N LEU A 158 0.47 -9.43 -14.06
CA LEU A 158 1.08 -8.75 -12.92
C LEU A 158 2.29 -7.91 -13.34
N ARG A 159 3.22 -8.52 -14.07
CA ARG A 159 4.45 -7.86 -14.54
C ARG A 159 4.15 -6.77 -15.56
N HIS A 160 3.17 -6.99 -16.44
CA HIS A 160 2.65 -5.95 -17.33
C HIS A 160 2.15 -4.72 -16.56
N THR A 161 1.35 -4.95 -15.51
CA THR A 161 0.74 -3.89 -14.71
C THR A 161 1.82 -3.06 -14.00
N LEU A 162 2.80 -3.71 -13.36
CA LEU A 162 3.93 -3.00 -12.73
C LEU A 162 4.76 -2.23 -13.74
N GLN A 163 5.11 -2.85 -14.87
CA GLN A 163 5.93 -2.21 -15.90
C GLN A 163 5.23 -0.97 -16.47
N SER A 164 3.91 -1.03 -16.69
CA SER A 164 3.11 0.13 -17.10
C SER A 164 3.16 1.26 -16.05
N CYS A 165 3.07 0.93 -14.76
CA CYS A 165 3.22 1.92 -13.69
C CYS A 165 4.62 2.54 -13.68
N TRP A 166 5.67 1.72 -13.82
CA TRP A 166 7.06 2.18 -13.87
C TRP A 166 7.31 3.13 -15.05
N MET A 167 6.83 2.79 -16.25
CA MET A 167 7.01 3.62 -17.44
C MET A 167 6.37 5.01 -17.25
N ARG A 168 5.12 5.07 -16.75
CA ARG A 168 4.42 6.34 -16.47
C ARG A 168 5.06 7.12 -15.32
N PHE A 169 5.53 6.42 -14.28
CA PHE A 169 6.20 7.06 -13.15
C PHE A 169 7.49 7.74 -13.60
N ARG A 170 8.29 7.05 -14.42
CA ARG A 170 9.57 7.53 -14.95
C ARG A 170 9.41 8.80 -15.81
N GLU A 171 8.33 8.91 -16.57
CA GLU A 171 8.05 10.09 -17.40
C GLU A 171 7.85 11.38 -16.57
N ARG A 172 7.50 11.22 -15.29
CA ARG A 172 7.07 12.31 -14.41
C ARG A 172 7.88 12.45 -13.11
N SER A 173 8.99 11.72 -12.97
CA SER A 173 9.82 11.71 -11.75
C SER A 173 11.29 12.00 -12.02
N SER A 174 11.97 12.58 -11.03
CA SER A 174 13.43 12.81 -11.09
C SER A 174 14.21 11.49 -11.06
N PRO A 175 15.45 11.43 -11.60
CA PRO A 175 16.30 10.25 -11.48
C PRO A 175 16.53 9.80 -10.01
N SER A 176 16.59 10.75 -9.08
CA SER A 176 16.74 10.48 -7.64
C SER A 176 15.50 9.76 -7.08
N LEU A 177 14.31 10.27 -7.41
CA LEU A 177 13.04 9.67 -7.01
C LEU A 177 12.84 8.29 -7.64
N GLN A 178 13.20 8.14 -8.92
CA GLN A 178 13.23 6.85 -9.62
C GLN A 178 14.08 5.80 -8.90
N TYR A 179 15.30 6.15 -8.51
CA TYR A 179 16.18 5.27 -7.75
C TYR A 179 15.55 4.88 -6.41
N ARG A 180 15.01 5.87 -5.68
CA ARG A 180 14.42 5.67 -4.35
C ARG A 180 13.20 4.76 -4.40
N TRP A 181 12.31 4.99 -5.37
CA TRP A 181 11.12 4.17 -5.55
C TRP A 181 11.48 2.71 -5.90
N LYS A 182 12.44 2.50 -6.81
CA LYS A 182 12.99 1.17 -7.09
C LYS A 182 13.58 0.49 -5.86
N LYS A 183 14.33 1.23 -5.04
CA LYS A 183 14.90 0.72 -3.79
C LYS A 183 13.80 0.29 -2.82
N HIS A 184 12.78 1.13 -2.60
CA HIS A 184 11.67 0.80 -1.72
C HIS A 184 10.84 -0.38 -2.23
N LEU A 185 10.58 -0.46 -3.54
CA LEU A 185 9.88 -1.58 -4.14
C LEU A 185 10.69 -2.88 -4.04
N THR A 186 12.01 -2.81 -4.20
CA THR A 186 12.91 -3.94 -3.94
C THR A 186 12.84 -4.41 -2.49
N MET A 187 12.85 -3.47 -1.54
CA MET A 187 12.70 -3.78 -0.11
C MET A 187 11.38 -4.49 0.17
N TYR A 188 10.27 -4.00 -0.42
CA TYR A 188 8.96 -4.63 -0.31
C TYR A 188 8.97 -6.08 -0.83
N CYS A 189 9.39 -6.30 -2.08
CA CYS A 189 9.43 -7.64 -2.66
C CYS A 189 10.33 -8.61 -1.85
N VAL A 190 11.48 -8.14 -1.35
CA VAL A 190 12.35 -8.95 -0.49
C VAL A 190 11.68 -9.22 0.86
N GLY A 191 10.98 -8.25 1.44
CA GLY A 191 10.21 -8.43 2.67
C GLY A 191 9.12 -9.50 2.51
N VAL A 192 8.41 -9.50 1.39
CA VAL A 192 7.39 -10.54 1.09
C VAL A 192 8.03 -11.94 1.05
N LEU A 193 9.24 -12.10 0.50
CA LEU A 193 9.96 -13.38 0.56
C LEU A 193 10.35 -13.78 2.00
N GLN A 194 10.74 -12.82 2.82
CA GLN A 194 11.02 -13.07 4.23
C GLN A 194 9.76 -13.56 4.96
N GLN A 195 8.60 -12.98 4.66
CA GLN A 195 7.31 -13.43 5.20
C GLN A 195 7.01 -14.87 4.81
N VAL A 196 7.14 -15.24 3.53
CA VAL A 196 7.02 -16.63 3.08
C VAL A 196 7.95 -17.53 3.90
N GLY A 197 9.22 -17.16 4.04
CA GLY A 197 10.19 -17.94 4.82
C GLY A 197 9.82 -18.11 6.30
N VAL A 198 9.19 -17.11 6.93
CA VAL A 198 8.74 -17.17 8.33
C VAL A 198 7.53 -18.08 8.51
N GLN A 199 6.59 -18.11 7.56
CA GLN A 199 5.43 -19.00 7.61
C GLN A 199 5.84 -20.50 7.68
N HIS A 200 7.01 -20.86 7.14
CA HIS A 200 7.56 -22.22 7.18
C HIS A 200 8.41 -22.54 8.41
N ARG A 201 8.60 -21.60 9.34
CA ARG A 201 9.39 -21.85 10.56
C ARG A 201 8.59 -22.66 11.57
N ALA A 202 9.28 -23.56 12.26
CA ALA A 202 8.69 -24.35 13.36
C ALA A 202 8.36 -23.49 14.60
N THR A 203 8.98 -22.31 14.73
CA THR A 203 8.83 -21.40 15.87
C THR A 203 8.14 -20.11 15.45
N ARG A 204 7.26 -19.60 16.31
CA ARG A 204 6.64 -18.29 16.12
C ARG A 204 7.66 -17.17 16.34
N PRO A 205 7.64 -16.10 15.53
CA PRO A 205 8.49 -14.94 15.76
C PRO A 205 8.11 -14.25 17.07
N THR A 206 9.10 -13.60 17.69
CA THR A 206 8.87 -12.61 18.74
C THR A 206 8.14 -11.39 18.16
N ILE A 207 7.61 -10.52 19.03
CA ILE A 207 6.95 -9.27 18.60
C ILE A 207 7.93 -8.39 17.81
N GLU A 208 9.18 -8.27 18.28
CA GLU A 208 10.22 -7.47 17.63
C GLU A 208 10.55 -8.03 16.23
N GLU A 209 10.78 -9.34 16.11
CA GLU A 209 11.02 -10.00 14.82
C GLU A 209 9.82 -9.86 13.86
N TYR A 210 8.59 -9.93 14.38
CA TYR A 210 7.39 -9.74 13.59
C TYR A 210 7.28 -8.30 13.06
N MET A 211 7.48 -7.31 13.93
CA MET A 211 7.42 -5.89 13.54
C MET A 211 8.52 -5.53 12.53
N ASP A 212 9.74 -6.04 12.71
CA ASP A 212 10.83 -5.85 11.75
C ASP A 212 10.53 -6.47 10.39
N MET A 213 10.03 -7.70 10.36
CA MET A 213 9.61 -8.37 9.14
C MET A 213 8.47 -7.59 8.46
N ARG A 214 7.42 -7.22 9.22
CA ARG A 214 6.25 -6.50 8.70
C ARG A 214 6.62 -5.13 8.17
N ALA A 215 7.53 -4.39 8.79
CA ALA A 215 8.00 -3.11 8.26
C ALA A 215 8.58 -3.25 6.85
N GLY A 216 9.18 -4.41 6.52
CA GLY A 216 9.69 -4.72 5.19
C GLY A 216 8.60 -5.13 4.19
N CYS A 217 7.57 -5.88 4.60
CA CYS A 217 6.57 -6.45 3.70
C CYS A 217 5.20 -5.76 3.71
N VAL A 218 4.94 -4.76 4.55
CA VAL A 218 3.63 -4.08 4.62
C VAL A 218 3.36 -3.14 3.43
N GLY A 219 4.33 -2.94 2.54
CA GLY A 219 4.17 -2.10 1.33
C GLY A 219 4.22 -0.58 1.58
N ALA A 220 4.43 -0.14 2.82
CA ALA A 220 4.44 1.29 3.17
C ALA A 220 5.65 2.06 2.61
N TYR A 221 6.84 1.45 2.52
CA TYR A 221 8.03 2.13 1.96
C TYR A 221 7.82 2.61 0.51
N PRO A 222 7.34 1.76 -0.42
CA PRO A 222 6.96 2.22 -1.75
C PRO A 222 5.92 3.36 -1.73
N CYS A 223 4.91 3.31 -0.87
CA CYS A 223 3.92 4.38 -0.70
C CYS A 223 4.58 5.70 -0.29
N ILE A 224 5.52 5.67 0.66
CA ILE A 224 6.30 6.85 1.09
C ILE A 224 7.06 7.45 -0.11
N GLY A 225 7.64 6.60 -0.97
CA GLY A 225 8.28 7.05 -2.21
C GLY A 225 7.30 7.73 -3.17
N LEU A 226 6.04 7.28 -3.22
CA LEU A 226 5.02 7.91 -4.06
C LEU A 226 4.49 9.24 -3.50
N MET A 227 4.67 9.55 -2.21
CA MET A 227 4.21 10.83 -1.67
C MET A 227 4.97 12.01 -2.26
N GLU A 228 6.28 11.86 -2.46
CA GLU A 228 7.09 12.88 -3.14
C GLU A 228 6.63 13.11 -4.59
N PHE A 229 6.24 12.03 -5.27
CA PHE A 229 5.66 12.08 -6.60
C PHE A 229 4.28 12.76 -6.61
N ALA A 230 3.44 12.47 -5.60
CA ALA A 230 2.12 13.06 -5.42
C ALA A 230 2.18 14.58 -5.21
N GLU A 231 3.15 15.04 -4.42
CA GLU A 231 3.38 16.45 -4.11
C GLU A 231 4.16 17.19 -5.20
N GLY A 232 4.70 16.48 -6.20
CA GLY A 232 5.47 17.08 -7.28
C GLY A 232 6.77 17.75 -6.81
N ILE A 233 7.37 17.24 -5.73
CA ILE A 233 8.63 17.75 -5.16
C ILE A 233 9.79 16.80 -5.47
N ASP A 234 11.02 17.30 -5.42
CA ASP A 234 12.25 16.50 -5.57
C ASP A 234 13.10 16.69 -4.32
N ILE A 235 13.04 15.72 -3.42
CA ILE A 235 13.71 15.78 -2.12
C ILE A 235 15.17 15.32 -2.32
N PRO A 236 16.16 16.16 -1.95
CA PRO A 236 17.56 15.77 -2.03
C PRO A 236 17.85 14.50 -1.23
N GLN A 237 18.67 13.61 -1.80
CA GLN A 237 18.94 12.31 -1.18
C GLN A 237 19.51 12.42 0.24
N TYR A 238 20.35 13.43 0.53
CA TYR A 238 20.90 13.65 1.86
C TYR A 238 19.83 13.98 2.92
N VAL A 239 18.69 14.54 2.52
CA VAL A 239 17.54 14.79 3.42
C VAL A 239 16.86 13.46 3.73
N MET A 240 16.59 12.65 2.70
CA MET A 240 15.99 11.34 2.89
C MET A 240 16.89 10.39 3.68
N ASP A 241 18.20 10.49 3.52
CA ASP A 241 19.19 9.70 4.28
C ASP A 241 19.38 10.20 5.72
N HIS A 242 18.83 11.36 6.07
CA HIS A 242 18.93 11.88 7.44
C HIS A 242 18.29 10.89 8.43
N PRO A 243 18.92 10.60 9.59
CA PRO A 243 18.42 9.62 10.55
C PRO A 243 16.96 9.86 10.98
N SER A 244 16.54 11.12 11.11
CA SER A 244 15.15 11.46 11.42
C SER A 244 14.17 11.05 10.32
N MET A 245 14.53 11.18 9.04
CA MET A 245 13.67 10.76 7.93
C MET A 245 13.58 9.24 7.83
N GLN A 246 14.68 8.53 8.10
CA GLN A 246 14.68 7.08 8.22
C GLN A 246 13.79 6.60 9.38
N ALA A 247 13.88 7.26 10.54
CA ALA A 247 13.05 6.96 11.70
C ALA A 247 11.57 7.23 11.43
N ILE A 248 11.23 8.37 10.81
CA ILE A 248 9.84 8.67 10.42
C ILE A 248 9.31 7.61 9.46
N SER A 249 10.09 7.24 8.44
CA SER A 249 9.68 6.21 7.47
C SER A 249 9.41 4.87 8.15
N ARG A 250 10.27 4.48 9.10
CA ARG A 250 10.07 3.26 9.90
C ARG A 250 8.82 3.33 10.77
N ILE A 251 8.62 4.42 11.50
CA ILE A 251 7.45 4.64 12.35
C ILE A 251 6.17 4.59 11.51
N THR A 252 6.17 5.16 10.31
CA THR A 252 5.05 5.05 9.37
C THR A 252 4.75 3.59 9.05
N CYS A 253 5.75 2.76 8.73
CA CYS A 253 5.54 1.34 8.49
C CYS A 253 4.98 0.60 9.72
N ASP A 254 5.47 0.93 10.91
CA ASP A 254 4.99 0.34 12.16
C ASP A 254 3.53 0.73 12.42
N LEU A 255 3.15 1.99 12.19
CA LEU A 255 1.77 2.47 12.34
C LEU A 255 0.80 1.83 11.35
N VAL A 256 1.23 1.58 10.11
CA VAL A 256 0.40 0.87 9.12
C VAL A 256 0.24 -0.61 9.48
N THR A 257 1.19 -1.18 10.22
CA THR A 257 1.15 -2.59 10.64
C THR A 257 0.21 -2.84 11.82
N LEU A 258 0.05 -1.85 12.71
CA LEU A 258 -0.71 -1.95 13.97
C LEU A 258 -2.20 -1.64 13.78
#